data_AF-A0AAJ3TU85-F1
#
_entry.id   AF-A0AAJ3TU85-F1
#
_cell.length_a   1.000
_cell.length_b   1.000
_cell.length_c   1.000
_cell.angle_alpha   90.00
_cell.angle_beta   90.00
_cell.angle_gamma   90.00
#
_symmetry.space_group_name_H-M   'P 1'
#
loop_
_entity.id
_entity.type
_entity.pdbx_description
1 polymer ?
#
loop_
_entity_poly.entity_id
_entity_poly.type
_entity_poly.pdbx_seq_one_letter_code
_entity_poly.pdbx_strand_id
1 'polypeptide(L)'
;MEAAKVAPAAAIDAANPPPLRGDTDFSGQVQAAVRINADHDDEAYRPRHWDYVDYDEYHRPSFYNPTATDMSFRYFYGGDYRTVFVPAGGRIVLNIETPGVFPFTAVAGAYVTVGSFDGGAWLPPAGWIGPPPVDWVPWQPVTYTGVPVDFANAGQNVLVDRVTMVGHDDSLPAGQQDVFMLNDSTLARGEVTPGPAGAPPQVTLQQTQPLPGVGPWDNGQQYVNTAVQKPPLPSGNHVAWVVGGLAAVLALLGAMAAWIWRHPRGEHAFASAPTELLDQQPPDDWIPSGGPIDIGAQATELRPVASGG
;
A
#
# COMPACT_ATOMS: atom_id res chain seq x y z
N MET A 1 12.12 -6.11 21.84
CA MET A 1 11.90 -5.00 20.89
C MET A 1 12.32 -3.68 21.49
N GLU A 2 11.58 -3.13 22.47
CA GLU A 2 11.90 -1.83 23.10
C GLU A 2 13.35 -1.70 23.59
N ALA A 3 13.91 -2.75 24.21
CA ALA A 3 15.29 -2.72 24.70
C ALA A 3 16.33 -2.50 23.58
N ALA A 4 16.13 -3.09 22.39
CA ALA A 4 17.03 -2.89 21.25
C ALA A 4 16.88 -1.49 20.65
N LYS A 5 15.64 -0.98 20.63
CA LYS A 5 15.32 0.36 20.11
C LYS A 5 16.06 1.48 20.86
N VAL A 6 16.22 1.32 22.18
CA VAL A 6 16.91 2.30 23.04
C VAL A 6 18.37 1.94 23.35
N ALA A 7 18.90 0.88 22.74
CA ALA A 7 20.30 0.49 22.94
C ALA A 7 21.25 1.62 22.48
N PRO A 8 22.45 1.75 23.08
CA PRO A 8 23.46 2.66 22.59
C PRO A 8 23.78 2.39 21.12
N ALA A 9 23.69 3.42 20.28
CA ALA A 9 23.90 3.29 18.86
C ALA A 9 25.36 3.58 18.48
N ALA A 10 25.93 2.72 17.64
CA ALA A 10 27.17 3.04 16.92
C ALA A 10 26.84 3.79 15.63
N ALA A 11 27.49 4.91 15.38
CA ALA A 11 27.38 5.63 14.11
C ALA A 11 28.23 4.93 13.04
N ILE A 12 27.63 4.66 11.89
CA ILE A 12 28.24 3.95 10.76
C ILE A 12 28.21 4.87 9.53
N ASP A 13 29.35 5.01 8.86
CA ASP A 13 29.36 5.55 7.49
C ASP A 13 28.68 4.55 6.56
N ALA A 14 27.57 4.95 5.96
CA ALA A 14 26.78 4.08 5.12
C ALA A 14 27.49 3.68 3.81
N ALA A 15 28.41 4.50 3.29
CA ALA A 15 29.20 4.18 2.10
C ALA A 15 30.35 3.23 2.42
N ASN A 16 30.93 3.33 3.60
CA ASN A 16 32.09 2.54 4.02
C ASN A 16 31.81 1.85 5.35
N PRO A 17 30.84 0.90 5.39
CA PRO A 17 30.55 0.19 6.62
C PRO A 17 31.77 -0.64 7.05
N PRO A 18 31.96 -0.86 8.37
CA PRO A 18 33.03 -1.74 8.85
C PRO A 18 32.96 -3.11 8.16
N PRO A 19 34.13 -3.71 7.85
CA PRO A 19 34.15 -5.01 7.19
C PRO A 19 33.42 -6.04 8.05
N LEU A 20 32.63 -6.88 7.38
CA LEU A 20 31.98 -8.01 8.04
C LEU A 20 33.05 -8.92 8.66
N ARG A 21 32.79 -9.44 9.85
CA ARG A 21 33.71 -10.39 10.49
C ARG A 21 33.61 -11.73 9.75
N GLY A 22 34.63 -12.06 8.95
CA GLY A 22 34.73 -13.31 8.18
C GLY A 22 34.11 -13.22 6.78
N ASP A 23 34.20 -14.32 6.02
CA ASP A 23 33.63 -14.48 4.66
C ASP A 23 32.10 -14.58 4.70
N THR A 24 31.44 -13.51 5.15
CA THR A 24 29.98 -13.47 5.25
C THR A 24 29.37 -13.36 3.84
N ASP A 25 28.97 -14.49 3.29
CA ASP A 25 28.14 -14.54 2.07
C ASP A 25 26.69 -14.21 2.41
N PHE A 26 26.33 -12.93 2.28
CA PHE A 26 24.97 -12.45 2.51
C PHE A 26 23.93 -13.17 1.63
N SER A 27 24.26 -13.44 0.37
CA SER A 27 23.35 -14.14 -0.55
C SER A 27 23.13 -15.58 -0.10
N GLY A 28 24.18 -16.25 0.37
CA GLY A 28 24.09 -17.56 1.01
C GLY A 28 23.23 -17.56 2.28
N GLN A 29 23.36 -16.55 3.14
CA GLN A 29 22.52 -16.38 4.34
C GLN A 29 21.04 -16.23 3.98
N VAL A 30 20.73 -15.38 3.00
CA VAL A 30 19.35 -15.19 2.53
C VAL A 30 18.81 -16.50 1.95
N GLN A 31 19.57 -17.19 1.10
CA GLN A 31 19.13 -18.48 0.55
C GLN A 31 18.88 -19.54 1.63
N ALA A 32 19.72 -19.59 2.66
CA ALA A 32 19.54 -20.50 3.78
C ALA A 32 18.26 -20.17 4.56
N ALA A 33 18.03 -18.88 4.86
CA ALA A 33 16.84 -18.43 5.58
C ALA A 33 15.55 -18.65 4.78
N VAL A 34 15.55 -18.36 3.47
CA VAL A 34 14.45 -18.68 2.54
C VAL A 34 14.19 -20.19 2.48
N ARG A 35 15.21 -21.04 2.53
CA ARG A 35 14.99 -22.51 2.56
C ARG A 35 14.40 -23.02 3.86
N ILE A 36 14.79 -22.43 5.00
CA ILE A 36 14.28 -22.82 6.33
C ILE A 36 12.84 -22.35 6.51
N ASN A 37 12.52 -21.20 5.94
CA ASN A 37 11.16 -20.81 5.66
C ASN A 37 10.26 -20.58 6.87
N ALA A 38 10.74 -19.84 7.88
CA ALA A 38 10.00 -19.58 9.11
C ALA A 38 8.70 -18.76 8.91
N ASP A 39 8.51 -18.11 7.76
CA ASP A 39 7.46 -17.11 7.51
C ASP A 39 6.66 -17.33 6.20
N HIS A 40 6.63 -18.54 5.64
CA HIS A 40 5.74 -18.82 4.49
C HIS A 40 4.28 -19.09 4.90
N ASP A 41 3.34 -18.54 4.12
CA ASP A 41 2.09 -19.23 3.82
C ASP A 41 2.38 -20.25 2.70
N ASP A 42 1.74 -21.43 2.75
CA ASP A 42 2.06 -22.66 1.99
C ASP A 42 2.17 -22.52 0.44
N GLU A 43 1.85 -21.36 -0.15
CA GLU A 43 1.81 -21.14 -1.60
C GLU A 43 2.70 -19.99 -2.11
N ALA A 44 3.18 -19.06 -1.27
CA ALA A 44 3.99 -17.93 -1.75
C ALA A 44 4.93 -17.32 -0.68
N TYR A 45 6.16 -16.99 -1.08
CA TYR A 45 7.15 -16.31 -0.23
C TYR A 45 6.76 -14.86 0.02
N ARG A 46 6.53 -14.51 1.28
CA ARG A 46 6.27 -13.14 1.73
C ARG A 46 7.23 -12.80 2.86
N PRO A 47 8.37 -12.13 2.58
CA PRO A 47 9.19 -11.57 3.64
C PRO A 47 8.32 -10.68 4.53
N ARG A 48 8.51 -10.73 5.86
CA ARG A 48 7.81 -9.79 6.75
C ARG A 48 8.23 -8.37 6.39
N HIS A 49 7.26 -7.47 6.25
CA HIS A 49 7.52 -6.03 6.31
C HIS A 49 7.82 -5.71 7.78
N TRP A 50 9.02 -5.19 8.08
CA TRP A 50 9.48 -5.08 9.46
C TRP A 50 9.93 -3.67 9.80
N ASP A 51 9.26 -3.07 10.79
CA ASP A 51 9.39 -1.67 11.21
C ASP A 51 10.62 -1.38 12.11
N TYR A 52 11.75 -2.05 11.88
CA TYR A 52 12.97 -1.91 12.71
C TYR A 52 13.94 -0.82 12.25
N VAL A 53 13.43 0.10 11.45
CA VAL A 53 14.05 1.37 11.14
C VAL A 53 13.36 2.44 11.99
N ASP A 54 14.15 3.19 12.74
CA ASP A 54 13.71 4.44 13.36
C ASP A 54 14.62 5.58 12.88
N TYR A 55 14.42 6.77 13.40
CA TYR A 55 15.27 7.92 13.13
C TYR A 55 15.70 8.57 14.43
N ASP A 56 16.92 9.09 14.47
CA ASP A 56 17.35 9.92 15.58
C ASP A 56 16.91 11.39 15.42
N GLU A 57 17.32 12.25 16.35
CA GLU A 57 16.98 13.68 16.34
C GLU A 57 17.47 14.44 15.09
N TYR A 58 18.44 13.88 14.36
CA TYR A 58 18.99 14.44 13.12
C TYR A 58 18.47 13.74 11.86
N HIS A 59 17.42 12.91 12.03
CA HIS A 59 16.83 12.07 10.99
C HIS A 59 17.81 11.11 10.34
N ARG A 60 18.82 10.64 11.08
CA ARG A 60 19.67 9.55 10.63
C ARG A 60 18.96 8.21 10.80
N PRO A 61 18.91 7.34 9.77
CA PRO A 61 18.32 6.02 9.87
C PRO A 61 18.97 5.21 10.99
N SER A 62 18.13 4.62 11.83
CA SER A 62 18.54 3.86 13.00
C SER A 62 18.02 2.43 12.88
N PHE A 63 18.93 1.49 12.62
CA PHE A 63 18.56 0.08 12.56
C PHE A 63 18.73 -0.54 13.95
N TYR A 64 17.71 -1.24 14.42
CA TYR A 64 17.78 -2.00 15.66
C TYR A 64 17.46 -3.47 15.43
N ASN A 65 18.12 -4.35 16.19
CA ASN A 65 17.94 -5.79 16.07
C ASN A 65 17.34 -6.33 17.37
N PRO A 66 16.03 -6.63 17.39
CA PRO A 66 15.38 -7.16 18.58
C PRO A 66 15.42 -8.69 18.67
N THR A 67 16.08 -9.36 17.73
CA THR A 67 16.25 -10.81 17.74
C THR A 67 17.43 -11.21 18.63
N ALA A 68 17.50 -12.50 18.98
CA ALA A 68 18.60 -13.07 19.74
C ALA A 68 19.80 -13.49 18.87
N THR A 69 19.71 -13.27 17.56
CA THR A 69 20.77 -13.57 16.59
C THR A 69 21.21 -12.27 15.94
N ASP A 70 22.45 -12.21 15.48
CA ASP A 70 22.90 -11.03 14.76
C ASP A 70 22.17 -10.86 13.43
N MET A 71 21.98 -9.61 13.02
CA MET A 71 21.23 -9.26 11.82
C MET A 71 22.12 -8.50 10.83
N SER A 72 22.10 -8.93 9.57
CA SER A 72 22.79 -8.24 8.48
C SER A 72 21.76 -7.52 7.62
N PHE A 73 22.02 -6.27 7.25
CA PHE A 73 21.18 -5.46 6.36
C PHE A 73 21.98 -5.12 5.11
N ARG A 74 21.42 -5.38 3.94
CA ARG A 74 22.00 -5.06 2.63
C ARG A 74 21.16 -4.01 1.92
N TYR A 75 21.80 -2.94 1.47
CA TYR A 75 21.18 -1.82 0.77
C TYR A 75 22.13 -1.29 -0.32
N PHE A 76 21.63 -0.54 -1.29
CA PHE A 76 22.46 0.10 -2.32
C PHE A 76 22.75 1.55 -1.94
N TYR A 77 24.03 1.93 -1.83
CA TYR A 77 24.44 3.29 -1.50
C TYR A 77 25.83 3.62 -2.03
N GLY A 78 25.99 4.83 -2.58
CA GLY A 78 27.26 5.27 -3.16
C GLY A 78 27.73 4.36 -4.31
N GLY A 79 26.81 3.94 -5.17
CA GLY A 79 27.10 3.16 -6.37
C GLY A 79 27.38 1.66 -6.18
N ASP A 80 27.24 1.13 -4.96
CA ASP A 80 27.49 -0.28 -4.67
C ASP A 80 26.54 -0.82 -3.59
N TYR A 81 26.40 -2.14 -3.52
CA TYR A 81 25.71 -2.80 -2.43
C TYR A 81 26.56 -2.82 -1.16
N ARG A 82 26.02 -2.23 -0.11
CA ARG A 82 26.60 -2.15 1.23
C ARG A 82 25.92 -3.16 2.13
N THR A 83 26.67 -3.73 3.05
CA THR A 83 26.11 -4.60 4.09
C THR A 83 26.57 -4.12 5.45
N VAL A 84 25.62 -3.88 6.36
CA VAL A 84 25.88 -3.51 7.75
C VAL A 84 25.39 -4.59 8.69
N PHE A 85 26.01 -4.67 9.84
CA PHE A 85 25.71 -5.66 10.86
C PHE A 85 25.17 -4.97 12.11
N VAL A 86 24.10 -5.53 12.67
CA VAL A 86 23.51 -5.08 13.92
C VAL A 86 23.51 -6.27 14.89
N PRO A 87 24.30 -6.21 15.99
CA PRO A 87 24.39 -7.32 16.93
C PRO A 87 23.02 -7.61 17.58
N ALA A 88 22.83 -8.83 18.06
CA ALA A 88 21.63 -9.22 18.80
C ALA A 88 21.32 -8.24 19.95
N GLY A 89 20.10 -7.71 19.98
CA GLY A 89 19.67 -6.68 20.95
C GLY A 89 20.30 -5.30 20.76
N GLY A 90 21.08 -5.09 19.69
CA GLY A 90 21.83 -3.87 19.44
C GLY A 90 21.11 -2.88 18.52
N ARG A 91 21.80 -1.75 18.30
CA ARG A 91 21.36 -0.65 17.44
C ARG A 91 22.55 0.00 16.76
N ILE A 92 22.36 0.43 15.53
CA ILE A 92 23.28 1.30 14.79
C ILE A 92 22.53 2.51 14.25
N VAL A 93 23.26 3.56 13.91
CA VAL A 93 22.76 4.73 13.19
C VAL A 93 23.60 4.92 11.94
N LEU A 94 22.96 5.09 10.79
CA LEU A 94 23.62 5.30 9.51
C LEU A 94 23.76 6.79 9.21
N ASN A 95 24.98 7.23 8.89
CA ASN A 95 25.22 8.58 8.38
C ASN A 95 24.91 8.60 6.87
N ILE A 96 23.70 9.06 6.52
CA ILE A 96 23.21 9.15 5.14
C ILE A 96 22.71 10.56 4.87
N GLU A 97 23.58 11.40 4.33
CA GLU A 97 23.25 12.78 3.97
C GLU A 97 22.52 12.89 2.62
N THR A 98 22.67 11.90 1.75
CA THR A 98 22.04 11.92 0.41
C THR A 98 20.54 11.69 0.55
N PRO A 99 19.68 12.63 0.13
CA PRO A 99 18.23 12.43 0.15
C PRO A 99 17.82 11.33 -0.83
N GLY A 100 16.87 10.48 -0.42
CA GLY A 100 16.39 9.38 -1.25
C GLY A 100 15.79 8.26 -0.42
N VAL A 101 15.08 7.35 -1.09
CA VAL A 101 14.62 6.10 -0.48
C VAL A 101 15.62 5.00 -0.79
N PHE A 102 15.99 4.24 0.23
CA PHE A 102 16.98 3.17 0.14
C PHE A 102 16.34 1.84 0.51
N PRO A 103 15.99 1.01 -0.49
CA PRO A 103 15.52 -0.34 -0.28
C PRO A 103 16.58 -1.21 0.38
N PHE A 104 16.15 -2.11 1.26
CA PHE A 104 17.04 -3.08 1.90
C PHE A 104 16.40 -4.47 2.01
N THR A 105 17.29 -5.47 2.08
CA THR A 105 16.98 -6.82 2.58
C THR A 105 17.77 -7.03 3.87
N ALA A 106 17.17 -7.61 4.89
CA ALA A 106 17.90 -8.01 6.10
C ALA A 106 17.66 -9.48 6.45
N VAL A 107 18.66 -10.11 7.08
CA VAL A 107 18.65 -11.52 7.47
C VAL A 107 19.18 -11.67 8.89
N ALA A 108 18.48 -12.48 9.70
CA ALA A 108 18.90 -12.87 11.04
C ALA A 108 18.57 -14.34 11.27
N GLY A 109 19.57 -15.21 11.21
CA GLY A 109 19.37 -16.67 11.32
C GLY A 109 18.42 -17.19 10.23
N ALA A 110 17.23 -17.62 10.62
CA ALA A 110 16.19 -18.13 9.72
C ALA A 110 15.20 -17.06 9.22
N TYR A 111 15.33 -15.82 9.68
CA TYR A 111 14.41 -14.73 9.33
C TYR A 111 14.97 -13.90 8.18
N VAL A 112 14.12 -13.58 7.21
CA VAL A 112 14.41 -12.60 6.16
C VAL A 112 13.32 -11.53 6.17
N THR A 113 13.75 -10.29 6.05
CA THR A 113 12.88 -9.12 6.02
C THR A 113 13.32 -8.17 4.93
N VAL A 114 12.38 -7.32 4.55
CA VAL A 114 12.57 -6.29 3.53
C VAL A 114 11.98 -4.97 4.04
N GLY A 115 12.47 -3.88 3.49
CA GLY A 115 11.99 -2.56 3.83
C GLY A 115 12.67 -1.50 2.98
N SER A 116 12.41 -0.26 3.36
CA SER A 116 13.16 0.90 2.89
C SER A 116 13.38 1.86 4.05
N PHE A 117 14.37 2.73 3.91
CA PHE A 117 14.59 3.86 4.80
C PHE A 117 14.88 5.12 3.99
N ASP A 118 14.67 6.27 4.59
CA ASP A 118 14.88 7.58 3.98
C ASP A 118 16.26 8.11 4.37
N GLY A 119 17.00 8.63 3.39
CA GLY A 119 18.21 9.41 3.63
C GLY A 119 17.90 10.90 3.78
N GLY A 120 18.92 11.73 3.56
CA GLY A 120 18.77 13.18 3.70
C GLY A 120 18.88 13.65 5.14
N ALA A 121 19.60 12.90 5.99
CA ALA A 121 19.84 13.25 7.37
C ALA A 121 20.74 14.50 7.47
N TRP A 122 20.56 15.26 8.54
CA TRP A 122 21.54 16.27 8.90
C TRP A 122 22.69 15.63 9.67
N LEU A 123 23.94 15.83 9.24
CA LEU A 123 25.09 15.26 9.91
C LEU A 123 25.72 16.29 10.86
N PRO A 124 25.63 16.10 12.19
CA PRO A 124 26.22 17.04 13.14
C PRO A 124 27.75 17.10 12.97
N PRO A 125 28.34 18.31 12.94
CA PRO A 125 29.79 18.46 12.99
C PRO A 125 30.39 17.81 14.24
N ALA A 126 31.68 17.46 14.18
CA ALA A 126 32.37 16.90 15.32
C ALA A 126 32.29 17.82 16.55
N GLY A 127 31.86 17.28 17.69
CA GLY A 127 31.70 18.04 18.94
C GLY A 127 30.43 18.90 19.01
N TRP A 128 29.53 18.82 18.03
CA TRP A 128 28.23 19.47 18.07
C TRP A 128 27.36 18.90 19.21
N ILE A 129 26.73 19.80 19.97
CA ILE A 129 25.75 19.48 21.01
C ILE A 129 24.58 20.44 20.80
N GLY A 130 23.46 19.92 20.30
CA GLY A 130 22.26 20.71 20.05
C GLY A 130 21.39 20.10 18.94
N PRO A 131 20.16 20.60 18.74
CA PRO A 131 19.30 20.11 17.67
C PRO A 131 19.86 20.47 16.28
N PRO A 132 19.31 19.91 15.19
CA PRO A 132 19.54 20.42 13.84
C PRO A 132 19.24 21.93 13.73
N PRO A 133 19.78 22.64 12.72
CA PRO A 133 19.40 24.00 12.37
C PRO A 133 17.89 24.14 12.21
N VAL A 134 17.32 25.27 12.66
CA VAL A 134 15.87 25.50 12.66
C VAL A 134 15.25 25.55 11.25
N ASP A 135 16.06 25.89 10.25
CA ASP A 135 15.71 25.96 8.84
C ASP A 135 15.89 24.62 8.11
N TRP A 136 16.50 23.63 8.77
CA TRP A 136 16.62 22.28 8.22
C TRP A 136 15.32 21.50 8.43
N VAL A 137 14.84 20.88 7.36
CA VAL A 137 13.64 20.04 7.34
C VAL A 137 14.02 18.67 6.79
N PRO A 138 13.59 17.57 7.42
CA PRO A 138 13.78 16.23 6.89
C PRO A 138 13.25 16.12 5.45
N TRP A 139 14.04 15.49 4.58
CA TRP A 139 13.55 15.13 3.26
C TRP A 139 12.36 14.18 3.37
N GLN A 140 11.44 14.23 2.40
CA GLN A 140 10.26 13.37 2.36
C GLN A 140 10.16 12.68 1.01
N PRO A 141 9.88 11.37 0.97
CA PRO A 141 9.75 10.65 -0.28
C PRO A 141 8.47 11.01 -1.03
N VAL A 142 8.54 10.95 -2.36
CA VAL A 142 7.35 11.01 -3.21
C VAL A 142 6.62 9.68 -3.09
N THR A 143 5.40 9.74 -2.56
CA THR A 143 4.55 8.57 -2.35
C THR A 143 3.20 8.76 -3.02
N TYR A 144 2.68 7.66 -3.57
CA TYR A 144 1.34 7.57 -4.11
C TYR A 144 0.58 6.49 -3.36
N THR A 145 -0.71 6.73 -3.07
CA THR A 145 -1.52 5.80 -2.29
C THR A 145 -2.71 5.30 -3.09
N GLY A 146 -3.09 4.04 -2.89
CA GLY A 146 -4.23 3.40 -3.56
C GLY A 146 -4.15 3.48 -5.09
N VAL A 147 -2.96 3.22 -5.65
CA VAL A 147 -2.71 3.37 -7.09
C VAL A 147 -2.99 2.05 -7.81
N PRO A 148 -3.79 2.04 -8.90
CA PRO A 148 -3.87 0.89 -9.78
C PRO A 148 -2.54 0.77 -10.54
N VAL A 149 -1.84 -0.34 -10.33
CA VAL A 149 -0.55 -0.62 -10.96
C VAL A 149 -0.72 -1.69 -12.03
N ASP A 150 -0.26 -1.40 -13.23
CA ASP A 150 -0.23 -2.35 -14.35
C ASP A 150 1.08 -3.14 -14.34
N PHE A 151 1.01 -4.44 -14.07
CA PHE A 151 2.15 -5.35 -14.20
C PHE A 151 2.22 -5.86 -15.63
N ALA A 152 2.80 -5.06 -16.53
CA ALA A 152 2.74 -5.26 -17.98
C ALA A 152 3.18 -6.67 -18.42
N ASN A 153 4.27 -7.19 -17.84
CA ASN A 153 4.79 -8.53 -18.19
C ASN A 153 4.08 -9.69 -17.48
N ALA A 154 3.25 -9.41 -16.47
CA ALA A 154 2.33 -10.38 -15.87
C ALA A 154 0.92 -10.28 -16.49
N GLY A 155 0.61 -9.21 -17.22
CA GLY A 155 -0.69 -8.96 -17.84
C GLY A 155 -1.82 -8.79 -16.83
N GLN A 156 -1.54 -8.18 -15.69
CA GLN A 156 -2.48 -8.02 -14.58
C GLN A 156 -2.41 -6.62 -13.97
N ASN A 157 -3.56 -6.08 -13.59
CA ASN A 157 -3.65 -4.83 -12.85
C ASN A 157 -3.98 -5.12 -11.39
N VAL A 158 -3.21 -4.55 -10.48
CA VAL A 158 -3.39 -4.74 -9.03
C VAL A 158 -3.41 -3.38 -8.34
N LEU A 159 -4.35 -3.21 -7.41
CA LEU A 159 -4.35 -2.03 -6.54
C LEU A 159 -3.22 -2.14 -5.53
N VAL A 160 -2.32 -1.16 -5.52
CA VAL A 160 -1.20 -1.10 -4.57
C VAL A 160 -1.47 0.02 -3.56
N ASP A 161 -1.43 -0.32 -2.28
CA ASP A 161 -1.76 0.61 -1.19
C ASP A 161 -0.79 1.79 -1.14
N ARG A 162 0.51 1.53 -1.34
CA ARG A 162 1.56 2.54 -1.39
C ARG A 162 2.61 2.25 -2.45
N VAL A 163 2.88 3.23 -3.30
CA VAL A 163 4.01 3.25 -4.25
C VAL A 163 4.93 4.40 -3.86
N THR A 164 6.16 4.08 -3.49
CA THR A 164 7.17 5.04 -3.07
C THR A 164 8.24 5.16 -4.15
N MET A 165 8.52 6.37 -4.64
CA MET A 165 9.57 6.58 -5.65
C MET A 165 10.96 6.42 -5.01
N VAL A 166 11.78 5.56 -5.59
CA VAL A 166 13.17 5.29 -5.17
C VAL A 166 14.16 6.11 -5.97
N GLY A 167 13.97 6.17 -7.29
CA GLY A 167 14.85 6.93 -8.17
C GLY A 167 14.54 6.70 -9.65
N HIS A 168 15.40 7.28 -10.48
CA HIS A 168 15.34 7.17 -11.94
C HIS A 168 16.73 6.78 -12.47
N ASP A 169 16.79 5.85 -13.42
CA ASP A 169 18.02 5.34 -14.04
C ASP A 169 17.89 5.33 -15.56
N ASP A 170 18.48 6.34 -16.20
CA ASP A 170 18.52 6.51 -17.66
C ASP A 170 19.25 5.37 -18.39
N SER A 171 20.05 4.56 -17.69
CA SER A 171 20.77 3.44 -18.30
C SER A 171 19.89 2.20 -18.51
N LEU A 172 18.71 2.16 -17.87
CA LEU A 172 17.75 1.07 -18.02
C LEU A 172 16.94 1.20 -19.32
N PRO A 173 16.39 0.09 -19.84
CA PRO A 173 15.50 0.13 -21.00
C PRO A 173 14.31 1.08 -20.78
N ALA A 174 13.85 1.70 -21.86
CA ALA A 174 12.63 2.52 -21.83
C ALA A 174 11.45 1.75 -21.22
N GLY A 175 10.68 2.42 -20.36
CA GLY A 175 9.62 1.81 -19.57
C GLY A 175 10.09 1.07 -18.31
N GLN A 176 11.39 1.10 -17.97
CA GLN A 176 11.96 0.54 -16.74
C GLN A 176 12.81 1.53 -15.94
N GLN A 177 12.85 2.79 -16.37
CA GLN A 177 13.79 3.78 -15.87
C GLN A 177 13.42 4.27 -14.47
N ASP A 178 12.13 4.24 -14.11
CA ASP A 178 11.70 4.60 -12.76
C ASP A 178 11.75 3.38 -11.84
N VAL A 179 12.29 3.59 -10.64
CA VAL A 179 12.41 2.56 -9.59
C VAL A 179 11.49 2.93 -8.44
N PHE A 180 10.75 1.95 -7.93
CA PHE A 180 9.73 2.12 -6.89
C PHE A 180 9.84 1.08 -5.79
N MET A 181 9.37 1.43 -4.61
CA MET A 181 9.05 0.50 -3.54
C MET A 181 7.53 0.33 -3.48
N LEU A 182 7.06 -0.91 -3.62
CA LEU A 182 5.64 -1.28 -3.48
C LEU A 182 5.39 -1.74 -2.05
N ASN A 183 4.44 -1.09 -1.37
CA ASN A 183 4.07 -1.35 0.01
C ASN A 183 5.29 -1.49 0.93
N ASP A 184 6.35 -0.72 0.66
CA ASP A 184 7.66 -0.76 1.32
C ASP A 184 8.24 -2.17 1.50
N SER A 185 7.95 -3.10 0.58
CA SER A 185 8.37 -4.49 0.71
C SER A 185 8.83 -5.15 -0.59
N THR A 186 8.35 -4.69 -1.75
CA THR A 186 8.84 -5.17 -3.04
C THR A 186 9.48 -4.05 -3.84
N LEU A 187 10.71 -4.25 -4.31
CA LEU A 187 11.35 -3.31 -5.23
C LEU A 187 10.78 -3.55 -6.64
N ALA A 188 10.51 -2.49 -7.37
CA ALA A 188 9.94 -2.57 -8.71
C ALA A 188 10.62 -1.57 -9.64
N ARG A 189 10.59 -1.86 -10.94
CA ARG A 189 11.01 -0.93 -11.98
C ARG A 189 10.02 -0.86 -13.13
N GLY A 190 9.84 0.33 -13.66
CA GLY A 190 8.74 0.65 -14.53
C GLY A 190 8.79 2.09 -15.02
N GLU A 191 7.61 2.66 -15.22
CA GLU A 191 7.40 4.04 -15.59
C GLU A 191 6.21 4.61 -14.83
N VAL A 192 6.32 5.86 -14.39
CA VAL A 192 5.20 6.62 -13.85
C VAL A 192 4.79 7.71 -14.84
N THR A 193 3.53 7.68 -15.27
CA THR A 193 2.96 8.74 -16.10
C THR A 193 2.02 9.61 -15.28
N PRO A 194 2.14 10.95 -15.37
CA PRO A 194 1.24 11.85 -14.66
C PRO A 194 -0.21 11.60 -15.07
N GLY A 195 -1.09 11.50 -14.08
CA GLY A 195 -2.53 11.46 -14.33
C GLY A 195 -3.07 12.79 -14.87
N PRO A 196 -4.26 12.80 -15.48
CA PRO A 196 -5.00 14.04 -15.72
C PRO A 196 -5.13 14.88 -14.44
N ALA A 197 -5.32 16.19 -14.56
CA ALA A 197 -5.35 17.09 -13.41
C ALA A 197 -6.31 16.60 -12.30
N GLY A 198 -5.75 16.23 -11.15
CA GLY A 198 -6.48 15.71 -9.97
C GLY A 198 -6.63 14.18 -9.89
N ALA A 199 -6.15 13.42 -10.89
CA ALA A 199 -6.16 11.96 -10.86
C ALA A 199 -4.81 11.40 -10.33
N PRO A 200 -4.81 10.20 -9.71
CA PRO A 200 -3.57 9.51 -9.37
C PRO A 200 -2.74 9.22 -10.64
N PRO A 201 -1.41 9.14 -10.52
CA PRO A 201 -0.58 8.76 -11.66
C PRO A 201 -0.89 7.33 -12.12
N GLN A 202 -0.61 7.04 -13.38
CA GLN A 202 -0.62 5.67 -13.88
C GLN A 202 0.79 5.10 -13.72
N VAL A 203 0.90 3.98 -13.02
CA VAL A 203 2.17 3.29 -12.80
C VAL A 203 2.14 1.98 -13.56
N THR A 204 3.08 1.81 -14.48
CA THR A 204 3.28 0.58 -15.23
C THR A 204 4.60 -0.04 -14.83
N LEU A 205 4.56 -1.28 -14.34
CA LEU A 205 5.74 -2.02 -13.91
C LEU A 205 6.09 -3.12 -14.91
N GLN A 206 7.37 -3.23 -15.19
CA GLN A 206 7.90 -4.27 -16.04
C GLN A 206 8.47 -5.42 -15.23
N GLN A 207 9.10 -5.12 -14.09
CA GLN A 207 9.77 -6.12 -13.27
C GLN A 207 9.69 -5.80 -11.80
N THR A 208 9.73 -6.85 -10.98
CA THR A 208 9.84 -6.73 -9.52
C THR A 208 10.99 -7.56 -8.96
N GLN A 209 11.43 -7.20 -7.77
CA GLN A 209 12.42 -7.92 -6.99
C GLN A 209 11.91 -8.01 -5.54
N PRO A 210 11.40 -9.18 -5.13
CA PRO A 210 10.83 -9.38 -3.79
C PRO A 210 11.83 -9.16 -2.64
N LEU A 211 13.12 -9.34 -2.92
CA LEU A 211 14.22 -9.11 -1.99
C LEU A 211 15.13 -8.02 -2.55
N PRO A 212 14.97 -6.75 -2.17
CA PRO A 212 15.75 -5.66 -2.73
C PRO A 212 17.25 -5.92 -2.64
N GLY A 213 17.93 -5.89 -3.79
CA GLY A 213 19.37 -6.13 -3.89
C GLY A 213 19.82 -7.58 -3.78
N VAL A 214 18.88 -8.55 -3.76
CA VAL A 214 19.19 -9.98 -3.67
C VAL A 214 18.36 -10.78 -4.66
N GLY A 215 19.03 -11.64 -5.42
CA GLY A 215 18.36 -12.52 -6.37
C GLY A 215 17.89 -11.80 -7.63
N PRO A 216 17.23 -12.53 -8.53
CA PRO A 216 16.85 -12.01 -9.83
C PRO A 216 15.65 -11.07 -9.77
N TRP A 217 15.53 -10.22 -10.78
CA TRP A 217 14.29 -9.55 -11.12
C TRP A 217 13.33 -10.53 -11.80
N ASP A 218 12.07 -10.52 -11.41
CA ASP A 218 10.98 -11.28 -12.04
C ASP A 218 10.05 -10.37 -12.86
N ASN A 219 9.01 -10.94 -13.47
CA ASN A 219 8.04 -10.21 -14.29
C ASN A 219 6.86 -9.61 -13.51
N GLY A 220 6.88 -9.66 -12.17
CA GLY A 220 5.79 -9.21 -11.32
C GLY A 220 4.77 -10.29 -10.94
N GLN A 221 4.82 -11.49 -11.54
CA GLN A 221 3.84 -12.54 -11.27
C GLN A 221 3.82 -12.97 -9.79
N GLN A 222 4.98 -13.02 -9.14
CA GLN A 222 5.07 -13.38 -7.72
C GLN A 222 4.33 -12.35 -6.86
N TYR A 223 4.55 -11.06 -7.11
CA TYR A 223 3.83 -9.99 -6.40
C TYR A 223 2.31 -10.12 -6.61
N VAL A 224 1.86 -10.27 -7.85
CA VAL A 224 0.43 -10.43 -8.18
C VAL A 224 -0.18 -11.62 -7.43
N ASN A 225 0.48 -12.79 -7.44
CA ASN A 225 0.00 -13.97 -6.73
C ASN A 225 -0.13 -13.71 -5.22
N THR A 226 0.83 -13.00 -4.63
CA THR A 226 0.78 -12.65 -3.20
C THR A 226 -0.24 -11.56 -2.86
N ALA A 227 -0.50 -10.62 -3.77
CA ALA A 227 -1.46 -9.54 -3.56
C ALA A 227 -2.91 -10.02 -3.70
N VAL A 228 -3.18 -10.90 -4.67
CA VAL A 228 -4.52 -11.48 -4.92
C VAL A 228 -4.96 -12.44 -3.80
N GLN A 229 -4.01 -13.06 -3.10
CA GLN A 229 -4.27 -13.99 -2.00
C GLN A 229 -4.60 -13.30 -0.65
N LYS A 230 -4.91 -12.01 -0.60
CA LYS A 230 -5.44 -11.34 0.62
C LYS A 230 -6.87 -10.83 0.39
N PRO A 231 -7.91 -11.49 0.95
CA PRO A 231 -8.81 -10.78 1.83
C PRO A 231 -8.06 -10.51 3.16
N PRO A 232 -8.06 -9.30 3.71
CA PRO A 232 -7.62 -9.11 5.08
C PRO A 232 -8.57 -9.94 5.97
N LEU A 233 -8.08 -11.00 6.59
CA LEU A 233 -8.67 -11.45 7.84
C LEU A 233 -8.35 -10.34 8.85
N PRO A 234 -9.35 -9.64 9.40
CA PRO A 234 -9.09 -8.63 10.42
C PRO A 234 -8.36 -9.31 11.58
N SER A 235 -7.18 -8.81 11.93
CA SER A 235 -6.52 -9.12 13.19
C SER A 235 -7.32 -8.47 14.31
N GLY A 236 -8.39 -9.14 14.72
CA GLY A 236 -9.33 -8.68 15.73
C GLY A 236 -10.47 -9.66 15.76
N ASN A 237 -10.86 -10.10 16.96
CA ASN A 237 -11.83 -11.15 17.22
C ASN A 237 -13.28 -10.74 16.86
N HIS A 238 -13.49 -10.26 15.62
CA HIS A 238 -14.75 -9.79 15.07
C HIS A 238 -15.49 -10.90 14.30
N VAL A 239 -14.84 -12.03 13.99
CA VAL A 239 -15.51 -13.19 13.38
C VAL A 239 -16.61 -13.72 14.30
N ALA A 240 -16.37 -13.73 15.62
CA ALA A 240 -17.42 -14.07 16.60
C ALA A 240 -18.60 -13.09 16.57
N TRP A 241 -18.34 -11.79 16.32
CA TRP A 241 -19.38 -10.76 16.22
C TRP A 241 -20.12 -10.76 14.88
N VAL A 242 -19.43 -11.06 13.77
CA VAL A 242 -20.06 -11.17 12.45
C VAL A 242 -20.88 -12.45 12.35
N VAL A 243 -20.35 -13.59 12.81
CA VAL A 243 -21.10 -14.86 12.87
C VAL A 243 -22.25 -14.76 13.88
N GLY A 244 -22.02 -14.16 15.05
CA GLY A 244 -23.06 -13.91 16.05
C GLY A 244 -24.13 -12.93 15.56
N GLY A 245 -23.75 -11.86 14.85
CA GLY A 245 -24.66 -10.89 14.28
C GLY A 245 -25.52 -11.47 13.15
N LEU A 246 -24.92 -12.28 12.27
CA LEU A 246 -25.65 -12.95 11.19
C LEU A 246 -26.65 -13.98 11.75
N ALA A 247 -26.26 -14.73 12.78
CA ALA A 247 -27.14 -15.67 13.46
C ALA A 247 -28.33 -14.98 14.16
N ALA A 248 -28.10 -13.82 14.79
CA ALA A 248 -29.15 -13.04 15.43
C ALA A 248 -30.16 -12.47 14.41
N VAL A 249 -29.70 -11.99 13.26
CA VAL A 249 -30.58 -11.50 12.18
C VAL A 249 -31.41 -12.65 11.59
N LEU A 250 -30.79 -13.81 11.35
CA LEU A 250 -31.53 -14.99 10.85
C LEU A 250 -32.54 -15.52 11.87
N ALA A 251 -32.22 -15.49 13.16
CA ALA A 251 -33.16 -15.87 14.22
C ALA A 251 -34.35 -14.89 14.31
N LEU A 252 -34.12 -13.58 14.15
CA LEU A 252 -35.20 -12.58 14.12
C LEU A 252 -36.08 -12.74 12.88
N LEU A 253 -35.50 -13.00 11.70
CA LEU A 253 -36.27 -13.27 10.49
C LEU A 253 -37.08 -14.57 10.60
N GLY A 254 -36.50 -15.62 11.18
CA GLY A 254 -37.19 -16.88 11.47
C GLY A 254 -38.35 -16.71 12.47
N ALA A 255 -38.14 -15.93 13.54
CA ALA A 255 -39.19 -15.64 14.52
C ALA A 255 -40.32 -14.81 13.92
N MET A 256 -40.00 -13.85 13.04
CA MET A 256 -41.01 -13.03 12.37
C MET A 256 -41.82 -13.82 11.34
N ALA A 257 -41.18 -14.71 10.57
CA ALA A 257 -41.87 -15.64 9.68
C ALA A 257 -42.78 -16.61 10.46
N ALA A 258 -42.30 -17.15 11.59
CA ALA A 258 -43.09 -18.01 12.45
C ALA A 258 -44.29 -17.29 13.11
N TRP A 259 -44.14 -16.00 13.46
CA TRP A 259 -45.22 -15.18 14.00
C TRP A 259 -46.31 -14.89 12.95
N ILE A 260 -45.91 -14.56 11.71
CA ILE A 260 -46.85 -14.36 10.59
C ILE A 260 -47.63 -15.65 10.28
N TRP A 261 -46.97 -16.81 10.37
CA TRP A 261 -47.62 -18.09 10.13
C TRP A 261 -48.54 -18.52 11.28
N ARG A 262 -48.25 -18.13 12.53
CA ARG A 262 -49.12 -18.35 13.70
C ARG A 262 -50.29 -17.37 13.81
N HIS A 263 -50.23 -16.22 13.13
CA HIS A 263 -51.32 -15.26 13.06
C HIS A 263 -51.68 -14.91 11.61
N PRO A 264 -52.26 -15.86 10.85
CA PRO A 264 -52.94 -15.50 9.60
C PRO A 264 -54.10 -14.58 9.96
N ARG A 265 -54.10 -13.34 9.45
CA ARG A 265 -55.28 -12.47 9.56
C ARG A 265 -56.43 -13.20 8.85
N GLY A 266 -57.43 -13.59 9.63
CA GLY A 266 -58.67 -14.15 9.11
C GLY A 266 -59.34 -13.17 8.15
N GLU A 267 -59.88 -13.72 7.08
CA GLU A 267 -60.69 -13.05 6.07
C GLU A 267 -61.90 -12.38 6.72
N HIS A 268 -62.16 -11.10 6.41
CA HIS A 268 -63.50 -10.55 6.50
C HIS A 268 -64.14 -10.66 5.11
N ALA A 269 -65.03 -11.63 4.99
CA ALA A 269 -65.89 -11.86 3.85
C ALA A 269 -66.86 -10.70 3.60
N PHE A 270 -67.17 -10.50 2.32
CA PHE A 270 -68.19 -9.59 1.80
C PHE A 270 -69.58 -9.87 2.39
N ALA A 271 -70.35 -8.82 2.68
CA ALA A 271 -71.81 -8.87 2.71
C ALA A 271 -72.42 -7.55 2.25
N SER A 272 -73.43 -7.70 1.39
CA SER A 272 -74.14 -6.75 0.53
C SER A 272 -75.01 -5.69 1.22
N ALA A 273 -75.26 -4.59 0.50
CA ALA A 273 -76.14 -3.44 0.83
C ALA A 273 -77.63 -3.79 1.03
N PRO A 274 -78.42 -2.90 1.66
CA PRO A 274 -79.33 -2.05 0.85
C PRO A 274 -79.60 -0.60 1.35
N THR A 275 -79.82 0.27 0.35
CA THR A 275 -80.79 1.38 0.13
C THR A 275 -81.26 2.40 1.21
N GLU A 276 -81.43 3.64 0.71
CA GLU A 276 -82.16 4.85 1.20
C GLU A 276 -81.38 5.85 2.07
N LEU A 277 -81.51 7.18 1.98
CA LEU A 277 -82.00 8.18 1.01
C LEU A 277 -81.73 9.56 1.70
N LEU A 278 -81.67 10.66 0.92
CA LEU A 278 -81.52 12.09 1.29
C LEU A 278 -80.07 12.61 1.18
N ASP A 279 -79.64 13.05 -0.02
CA ASP A 279 -79.98 14.32 -0.68
C ASP A 279 -79.31 15.54 0.00
N GLN A 280 -78.22 16.03 -0.61
CA GLN A 280 -78.20 17.38 -1.17
C GLN A 280 -77.04 17.54 -2.18
N GLN A 281 -77.40 18.11 -3.33
CA GLN A 281 -76.62 18.33 -4.55
C GLN A 281 -75.56 19.47 -4.46
N PRO A 282 -74.65 19.56 -5.46
CA PRO A 282 -73.43 20.39 -5.58
C PRO A 282 -73.76 21.68 -6.40
N PRO A 283 -72.95 22.32 -7.30
CA PRO A 283 -71.65 22.04 -7.97
C PRO A 283 -70.65 23.22 -7.88
N ASP A 284 -69.39 23.10 -8.32
CA ASP A 284 -68.93 23.40 -9.68
C ASP A 284 -67.40 23.12 -9.75
N ASP A 285 -66.70 22.93 -10.87
CA ASP A 285 -66.92 22.54 -12.27
C ASP A 285 -65.54 22.85 -12.93
N TRP A 286 -65.27 22.29 -14.11
CA TRP A 286 -64.20 22.66 -15.06
C TRP A 286 -62.79 22.05 -14.95
N ILE A 287 -62.59 20.99 -15.74
CA ILE A 287 -61.39 20.79 -16.59
C ILE A 287 -61.52 21.74 -17.81
N PRO A 288 -60.42 22.22 -18.41
CA PRO A 288 -60.16 21.77 -19.78
C PRO A 288 -58.70 21.40 -20.08
N SER A 289 -58.61 20.36 -20.90
CA SER A 289 -57.51 19.83 -21.69
C SER A 289 -56.81 20.82 -22.64
N GLY A 290 -55.55 20.51 -22.99
CA GLY A 290 -55.09 20.58 -24.40
C GLY A 290 -53.77 21.30 -24.69
N GLY A 291 -52.85 20.61 -25.37
CA GLY A 291 -51.94 21.24 -26.36
C GLY A 291 -50.43 21.00 -26.18
N PRO A 292 -49.71 20.48 -27.22
CA PRO A 292 -48.27 20.23 -27.20
C PRO A 292 -47.45 21.47 -27.64
N ILE A 293 -46.19 21.57 -27.20
CA ILE A 293 -45.25 22.57 -27.73
C ILE A 293 -44.28 21.89 -28.70
N ASP A 294 -44.28 22.45 -29.90
CA ASP A 294 -43.57 22.03 -31.10
C ASP A 294 -42.12 22.57 -31.16
N ILE A 295 -41.37 21.92 -32.03
CA ILE A 295 -39.95 22.04 -32.35
C ILE A 295 -39.67 23.35 -33.11
N GLY A 296 -38.57 24.02 -32.78
CA GLY A 296 -38.05 25.17 -33.51
C GLY A 296 -36.53 25.06 -33.70
N ALA A 297 -36.12 24.57 -34.87
CA ALA A 297 -34.77 24.69 -35.41
C ALA A 297 -34.39 26.16 -35.65
N GLN A 298 -33.09 26.50 -35.57
CA GLN A 298 -32.39 27.32 -36.58
C GLN A 298 -30.87 27.09 -36.51
N ALA A 299 -30.27 27.17 -37.69
CA ALA A 299 -28.94 26.71 -38.05
C ALA A 299 -28.02 27.88 -38.44
N THR A 300 -26.74 27.54 -38.62
CA THR A 300 -25.75 28.18 -39.54
C THR A 300 -24.88 29.29 -38.95
N GLU A 301 -23.57 29.06 -38.81
CA GLU A 301 -22.58 29.63 -39.73
C GLU A 301 -21.18 29.01 -39.62
N LEU A 302 -20.49 29.00 -40.78
CA LEU A 302 -19.19 28.44 -41.10
C LEU A 302 -18.12 29.54 -41.07
N ARG A 303 -16.89 29.26 -40.62
CA ARG A 303 -15.64 29.29 -41.45
C ARG A 303 -14.33 29.23 -40.64
N PRO A 304 -13.21 28.80 -41.28
CA PRO A 304 -11.90 28.54 -40.67
C PRO A 304 -10.87 29.67 -40.89
N VAL A 305 -9.78 29.65 -40.12
CA VAL A 305 -8.53 30.43 -40.31
C VAL A 305 -7.37 29.46 -40.03
N ALA A 306 -6.69 28.91 -41.04
CA ALA A 306 -5.59 29.44 -41.85
C ALA A 306 -4.21 29.31 -41.19
N SER A 307 -3.34 28.63 -41.94
CA SER A 307 -1.91 28.40 -41.81
C SER A 307 -1.04 29.64 -42.02
N GLY A 308 0.17 29.66 -41.45
CA GLY A 308 1.33 30.38 -42.00
C GLY A 308 2.32 30.87 -40.96
N GLY A 309 3.55 30.36 -41.02
CA GLY A 309 4.71 30.79 -40.22
C GLY A 309 5.76 29.71 -40.11
#